data_AF-A0A257L358-F1
#
_entry.id   AF-A0A257L358-F1
#
_cell.length_a   1.000
_cell.length_b   1.000
_cell.length_c   1.000
_cell.angle_alpha   90.00
_cell.angle_beta   90.00
_cell.angle_gamma   90.00
#
_symmetry.space_group_name_H-M   'P 1'
#
loop_
_entity.id
_entity.type
_entity.pdbx_description
1 polymer ?
#
loop_
_entity_poly.entity_id
_entity_poly.type
_entity_poly.pdbx_seq_one_letter_code
_entity_poly.pdbx_strand_id
1 'polypeptide(L)'
;MTNTTRTGRGLDVNALANATAKVTLGFKCEAQLKMDLAIEADRYSMSLSEYVEVLVARRHENHSENENRGEIERLKKRLGIYENEKLYKIFEKFKGKAIPYMDNNFVERQIIVSDLPDAFFAVISSVKI
;
A
#
# COMPACT_ATOMS: atom_id res chain seq x y z
N MET A 1 34.87 -6.84 -24.97
CA MET A 1 33.61 -6.17 -25.34
C MET A 1 32.71 -7.19 -26.04
N THR A 2 31.78 -7.82 -25.33
CA THR A 2 30.88 -8.83 -25.92
C THR A 2 29.54 -8.18 -26.26
N ASN A 3 29.34 -7.91 -27.56
CA ASN A 3 28.07 -7.46 -28.11
C ASN A 3 27.03 -8.57 -27.93
N THR A 4 26.06 -8.35 -27.04
CA THR A 4 24.94 -9.27 -26.84
C THR A 4 23.82 -8.86 -27.78
N THR A 5 23.73 -9.53 -28.92
CA THR A 5 22.64 -9.38 -29.88
C THR A 5 21.32 -9.85 -29.24
N ARG A 6 20.41 -8.92 -28.94
CA ARG A 6 19.05 -9.23 -28.48
C ARG A 6 18.27 -9.89 -29.62
N THR A 7 18.25 -11.22 -29.61
CA THR A 7 17.39 -12.04 -30.47
C THR A 7 16.25 -12.61 -29.63
N GLY A 8 15.07 -11.99 -29.71
CA GLY A 8 13.86 -12.49 -29.08
C GLY A 8 12.63 -11.85 -29.70
N ARG A 9 11.66 -12.68 -30.12
CA ARG A 9 10.29 -12.20 -30.37
C ARG A 9 9.76 -11.66 -29.05
N GLY A 10 9.17 -10.46 -29.07
CA GLY A 10 8.53 -9.87 -27.90
C GLY A 10 7.40 -10.77 -27.40
N LEU A 11 7.24 -10.82 -26.08
CA LEU A 11 6.16 -11.54 -25.44
C LEU A 11 4.84 -10.81 -25.71
N ASP A 12 3.84 -11.49 -26.29
CA ASP A 12 2.50 -10.91 -26.47
C ASP A 12 1.69 -11.05 -25.19
N VAL A 13 1.74 -9.99 -24.37
CA VAL A 13 1.06 -9.94 -23.08
C VAL A 13 -0.47 -9.97 -23.23
N ASN A 14 -1.01 -9.46 -24.33
CA ASN A 14 -2.46 -9.41 -24.56
C ASN A 14 -3.00 -10.79 -24.93
N ALA A 15 -2.25 -11.57 -25.73
CA ALA A 15 -2.60 -12.95 -26.01
C ALA A 15 -2.58 -13.81 -24.74
N LEU A 16 -1.61 -13.59 -23.84
CA LEU A 16 -1.51 -14.29 -22.56
C LEU A 16 -2.63 -13.91 -21.58
N ALA A 17 -3.02 -12.64 -21.54
CA ALA A 17 -4.09 -12.17 -20.65
C ALA A 17 -5.45 -12.78 -20.99
N ASN A 18 -5.68 -13.13 -22.25
CA ASN A 18 -6.93 -13.74 -22.72
C ASN A 18 -6.88 -15.27 -22.79
N ALA A 19 -5.76 -15.89 -22.42
CA ALA A 19 -5.62 -17.34 -22.45
C ALA A 19 -6.39 -17.97 -21.27
N THR A 20 -7.26 -18.93 -21.56
CA THR A 20 -8.06 -19.64 -20.54
C THR A 20 -7.38 -20.91 -20.01
N ALA A 21 -6.31 -21.38 -20.68
CA ALA A 21 -5.57 -22.58 -20.33
C ALA A 21 -4.13 -22.24 -19.89
N LYS A 22 -3.45 -23.19 -19.23
CA LYS A 22 -2.03 -23.05 -18.89
C LYS A 22 -1.20 -22.89 -20.17
N VAL A 23 -0.32 -21.90 -20.18
CA VAL A 23 0.55 -21.55 -21.30
C VAL A 23 2.02 -21.82 -20.94
N THR A 24 2.80 -22.32 -21.90
CA THR A 24 4.23 -22.53 -21.71
C THR A 24 4.99 -21.26 -22.06
N LEU A 25 5.75 -20.74 -21.10
CA LEU A 25 6.57 -19.54 -21.27
C LEU A 25 8.05 -19.89 -21.17
N GLY A 26 8.76 -19.80 -22.28
CA GLY A 26 10.21 -19.97 -22.31
C GLY A 26 10.92 -18.67 -21.98
N PHE A 27 11.60 -18.60 -20.84
CA PHE A 27 12.46 -17.47 -20.49
C PHE A 27 13.89 -17.92 -20.23
N LYS A 28 14.84 -17.02 -20.49
CA LYS A 28 16.27 -17.23 -20.18
C LYS A 28 16.53 -16.74 -18.76
N CYS A 29 17.23 -17.53 -17.96
CA CYS A 29 17.69 -17.18 -16.63
C CYS A 29 19.11 -17.69 -16.40
N GLU A 30 19.74 -17.23 -15.31
CA GLU A 30 21.05 -17.71 -14.89
C GLU A 30 20.99 -19.18 -14.47
N ALA A 31 22.05 -19.92 -14.78
CA ALA A 31 22.12 -21.35 -14.51
C ALA A 31 22.00 -21.67 -13.01
N GLN A 32 22.65 -20.87 -12.16
CA GLN A 32 22.61 -21.05 -10.71
C GLN A 32 21.18 -20.89 -10.17
N LEU A 33 20.50 -19.80 -10.54
CA LEU A 33 19.11 -19.55 -10.16
C LEU A 33 18.18 -20.69 -10.60
N LYS A 34 18.37 -21.24 -11.80
CA LYS A 34 17.58 -22.38 -12.28
C LYS A 34 17.78 -23.62 -11.41
N MET A 35 19.01 -23.85 -10.97
CA MET A 35 19.35 -24.98 -10.12
C MET A 35 18.75 -24.82 -8.73
N ASP A 36 18.86 -23.63 -8.14
CA ASP A 36 18.30 -23.33 -6.82
C ASP A 36 16.78 -23.53 -6.81
N LEU A 37 16.08 -22.99 -7.82
CA LEU A 37 14.63 -23.19 -7.97
C LEU A 37 14.25 -24.66 -8.14
N ALA A 38 15.05 -25.44 -8.87
CA ALA A 38 14.79 -26.87 -9.06
C ALA A 38 14.97 -27.67 -7.76
N ILE A 39 16.02 -27.36 -6.99
CA ILE A 39 16.27 -27.98 -5.67
C ILE A 39 15.14 -27.64 -4.70
N GLU A 40 14.67 -26.39 -4.69
CA GLU A 40 13.56 -25.99 -3.83
C GLU A 40 12.25 -26.66 -4.25
N ALA A 41 11.93 -26.72 -5.54
CA ALA A 41 10.74 -27.40 -6.04
C ALA A 41 10.72 -28.89 -5.64
N ASP A 42 11.87 -29.57 -5.77
CA ASP A 42 12.04 -30.96 -5.36
C ASP A 42 11.83 -31.15 -3.85
N ARG A 43 12.37 -30.24 -3.03
CA ARG A 43 12.16 -30.24 -1.56
C ARG A 43 10.68 -30.18 -1.17
N TYR A 44 9.87 -29.47 -1.95
CA TYR A 44 8.42 -29.40 -1.74
C TYR A 44 7.63 -30.44 -2.54
N SER A 45 8.30 -31.39 -3.19
CA SER A 45 7.68 -32.46 -4.00
C SER A 45 6.72 -31.92 -5.07
N MET A 46 7.09 -30.82 -5.71
CA MET A 46 6.29 -30.17 -6.74
C MET A 46 7.09 -29.95 -8.03
N SER A 47 6.39 -29.72 -9.14
CA SER A 47 7.05 -29.33 -10.38
C SER A 47 7.63 -27.91 -10.28
N LEU A 48 8.67 -27.63 -11.06
CA LEU A 48 9.27 -26.30 -11.13
C LEU A 48 8.24 -25.23 -11.54
N SER A 49 7.30 -25.56 -12.43
CA SER A 49 6.20 -24.69 -12.83
C SER A 49 5.27 -24.35 -11.67
N GLU A 50 4.87 -25.35 -10.87
CA GLU A 50 4.01 -25.15 -9.71
C GLU A 50 4.73 -24.34 -8.62
N TYR A 51 6.01 -24.61 -8.39
CA TYR A 51 6.80 -23.87 -7.41
C TYR A 51 6.88 -22.38 -7.75
N VAL A 52 7.11 -22.06 -9.02
CA VAL A 52 7.15 -20.68 -9.50
C VAL A 52 5.76 -20.02 -9.41
N GLU A 53 4.67 -20.73 -9.74
CA GLU A 53 3.30 -20.24 -9.55
C GLU A 53 3.04 -19.87 -8.08
N VAL A 54 3.42 -20.74 -7.14
CA VAL A 54 3.28 -20.50 -5.69
C VAL A 54 4.11 -19.31 -5.22
N LEU A 55 5.35 -19.17 -5.70
CA LEU A 55 6.22 -18.03 -5.36
C LEU A 55 5.61 -16.70 -5.79
N VAL A 56 5.03 -16.64 -7.00
CA VAL A 56 4.37 -15.43 -7.51
C VAL A 56 3.10 -15.14 -6.73
N ALA A 57 2.27 -16.15 -6.45
CA ALA A 57 1.05 -16.00 -5.66
C ALA A 57 1.36 -15.44 -4.25
N ARG A 58 2.33 -16.04 -3.54
CA ARG A 58 2.77 -15.57 -2.22
C ARG A 58 3.32 -14.15 -2.25
N ARG A 59 4.01 -13.76 -3.32
CA ARG A 59 4.49 -12.38 -3.47
C ARG A 59 3.32 -11.39 -3.56
N HIS A 60 2.27 -11.71 -4.31
CA HIS A 60 1.08 -10.87 -4.40
C HIS A 60 0.31 -10.82 -3.07
N GLU A 61 0.17 -11.94 -2.38
CA GLU A 61 -0.44 -11.99 -1.04
C GLU A 61 0.30 -11.07 -0.07
N ASN A 62 1.63 -11.20 0.03
CA ASN A 62 2.44 -10.36 0.92
C ASN A 62 2.37 -8.87 0.58
N HIS A 63 2.27 -8.51 -0.71
CA HIS A 63 2.07 -7.13 -1.11
C HIS A 63 0.70 -6.62 -0.67
N SER A 64 -0.36 -7.40 -0.90
CA SER A 64 -1.72 -7.02 -0.47
C SER A 64 -1.85 -6.95 1.05
N GLU A 65 -1.20 -7.84 1.80
CA GLU A 65 -1.21 -7.82 3.26
C GLU A 65 -0.50 -6.59 3.82
N ASN A 66 0.60 -6.16 3.19
CA ASN A 66 1.33 -4.96 3.61
C ASN A 66 0.53 -3.68 3.31
N GLU A 67 -0.14 -3.60 2.16
CA GLU A 67 -1.05 -2.49 1.83
C GLU A 67 -2.23 -2.43 2.81
N ASN A 68 -2.87 -3.57 3.05
CA ASN A 68 -3.98 -3.71 4.00
C ASN A 68 -3.55 -3.34 5.43
N ARG A 69 -2.36 -3.74 5.87
CA ARG A 69 -1.80 -3.35 7.18
C ARG A 69 -1.61 -1.84 7.30
N GLY A 70 -1.10 -1.20 6.26
CA GLY A 70 -0.95 0.26 6.22
C GLY A 70 -2.29 0.98 6.32
N GLU A 71 -3.33 0.45 5.66
CA GLU A 71 -4.68 1.01 5.72
C GLU A 71 -5.34 0.79 7.09
N ILE A 72 -5.19 -0.40 7.68
CA ILE A 72 -5.63 -0.69 9.06
C ILE A 72 -4.97 0.26 10.05
N GLU A 73 -3.67 0.54 9.92
CA GLU A 73 -2.98 1.47 10.82
C GLU A 73 -3.46 2.91 10.65
N ARG A 74 -3.73 3.35 9.42
CA ARG A 74 -4.33 4.67 9.14
C ARG A 74 -5.72 4.79 9.74
N LEU A 75 -6.55 3.76 9.58
CA LEU A 75 -7.90 3.72 10.14
C LEU A 75 -7.86 3.71 11.68
N LYS A 76 -6.96 2.95 12.30
CA LYS A 76 -6.75 2.97 13.76
C LYS A 76 -6.34 4.35 14.27
N LYS A 77 -5.40 5.02 13.59
CA LYS A 77 -5.00 6.40 13.94
C LYS A 77 -6.18 7.37 13.83
N ARG A 78 -7.00 7.22 12.79
CA ARG A 78 -8.20 8.03 12.60
C ARG A 78 -9.23 7.74 13.69
N LEU A 79 -9.45 6.49 14.05
CA LEU A 79 -10.39 6.06 15.10
C LEU A 79 -9.99 6.61 16.48
N GLY A 80 -8.69 6.66 16.79
CA GLY A 80 -8.18 7.25 18.04
C GLY A 80 -8.51 8.75 18.21
N ILE A 81 -8.78 9.49 17.13
CA ILE A 81 -9.28 10.87 17.21
C ILE A 81 -10.73 10.87 17.71
N TYR A 82 -11.55 9.92 17.25
CA TYR A 82 -12.97 9.82 17.61
C TYR A 82 -13.21 9.19 18.99
N GLU A 83 -12.31 8.31 19.45
CA GLU A 83 -12.39 7.69 20.78
C GLU A 83 -11.97 8.63 21.92
N ASN A 84 -11.40 9.79 21.61
CA ASN A 84 -10.96 10.74 22.63
C ASN A 84 -12.13 11.57 23.17
N GLU A 85 -12.65 11.20 24.34
CA GLU A 85 -13.76 11.88 25.00
C GLU A 85 -13.55 13.39 25.21
N LYS A 86 -12.31 13.84 25.43
CA LYS A 86 -12.01 15.26 25.62
C LYS A 86 -12.17 16.02 24.31
N LEU A 87 -11.72 15.45 23.19
CA LEU A 87 -11.91 16.02 21.86
C LEU A 87 -13.38 16.05 21.47
N TYR A 88 -14.12 14.98 21.79
CA TYR A 88 -15.56 14.94 21.57
C TYR A 88 -16.30 16.05 22.34
N LYS A 89 -15.97 16.26 23.62
CA LYS A 89 -16.54 17.36 24.43
C LYS A 89 -16.21 18.75 23.87
N ILE A 90 -14.99 18.93 23.35
CA ILE A 90 -14.56 20.18 22.71
C ILE A 90 -15.32 20.37 21.38
N PHE A 91 -15.44 19.31 20.57
CA PHE A 91 -16.24 19.34 19.35
C PHE A 91 -17.69 19.74 19.64
N GLU A 92 -18.37 19.11 20.60
CA GLU A 92 -19.75 19.49 20.95
C GLU A 92 -19.87 20.96 21.38
N LYS A 93 -18.86 21.50 22.07
CA LYS A 93 -18.86 22.90 22.52
C LYS A 93 -18.67 23.91 21.38
N PHE A 94 -17.96 23.52 20.33
CA PHE A 94 -17.55 24.41 19.23
C PHE A 94 -18.17 24.07 17.87
N LYS A 95 -18.94 22.99 17.77
CA LYS A 95 -19.64 22.59 16.55
C LYS A 95 -20.46 23.74 15.98
N GLY A 96 -20.23 24.04 14.71
CA GLY A 96 -20.88 25.13 13.98
C GLY A 96 -20.39 26.54 14.32
N LYS A 97 -19.35 26.69 15.17
CA LYS A 97 -18.72 27.99 15.46
C LYS A 97 -17.48 28.19 14.59
N ALA A 98 -17.27 29.42 14.16
CA ALA A 98 -16.04 29.85 13.50
C ALA A 98 -14.99 30.18 14.57
N ILE A 99 -13.85 29.48 14.55
CA ILE A 99 -12.73 29.74 15.45
C ILE A 99 -11.60 30.39 14.64
N PRO A 100 -11.06 31.54 15.06
CA PRO A 100 -9.87 32.10 14.46
C PRO A 100 -8.64 31.26 14.83
N TYR A 101 -7.84 30.90 13.83
CA TYR A 101 -6.58 30.18 14.00
C TYR A 101 -5.51 30.82 13.10
N MET A 102 -4.24 30.71 13.49
CA MET A 102 -3.13 31.14 12.64
C MET A 102 -2.67 29.98 11.75
N ASP A 103 -2.56 30.22 10.45
CA ASP A 103 -1.96 29.27 9.52
C ASP A 103 -0.42 29.28 9.64
N ASN A 104 0.24 28.35 8.94
CA ASN A 104 1.72 28.23 8.94
C ASN A 104 2.44 29.48 8.39
N ASN A 105 1.71 30.42 7.79
CA ASN A 105 2.23 31.69 7.29
C ASN A 105 1.90 32.86 8.24
N PHE A 106 1.49 32.56 9.48
CA PHE A 106 1.08 33.54 10.50
C PHE A 106 -0.10 34.41 10.08
N VAL A 107 -0.94 33.94 9.15
CA VAL A 107 -2.15 34.63 8.74
C VAL A 107 -3.32 34.11 9.55
N GLU A 108 -4.07 35.00 10.19
CA GLU A 108 -5.31 34.65 10.87
C GLU A 108 -6.38 34.25 9.86
N ARG A 109 -6.85 33.00 9.98
CA ARG A 109 -7.96 32.44 9.21
C ARG A 109 -9.04 31.92 10.16
N GLN A 110 -10.24 31.73 9.63
CA GLN A 110 -11.33 31.13 10.38
C GLN A 110 -11.58 29.72 9.89
N ILE A 111 -11.72 28.77 10.81
CA ILE A 111 -12.22 27.42 10.53
C ILE A 111 -13.60 27.26 11.15
N ILE A 112 -14.56 26.73 10.37
CA ILE A 112 -15.87 26.33 10.88
C ILE A 112 -15.73 24.88 11.34
N VAL A 113 -15.97 24.63 12.61
CA VAL A 113 -15.88 23.28 13.16
C VAL A 113 -17.10 22.47 12.72
N SER A 114 -16.93 21.66 11.68
CA SER A 114 -17.99 20.82 11.10
C SER A 114 -17.87 19.37 11.55
N ASP A 115 -16.63 18.88 11.71
CA ASP A 115 -16.31 17.51 12.11
C ASP A 115 -15.27 17.48 13.26
N LEU A 116 -15.13 16.33 13.93
CA LEU A 116 -14.19 16.12 15.04
C LEU A 116 -12.72 16.47 14.69
N PRO A 117 -12.22 16.16 13.47
CA PRO A 117 -10.89 16.58 13.03
C PRO A 117 -10.71 18.11 13.02
N ASP A 118 -11.76 18.88 12.70
CA ASP A 118 -11.71 20.35 12.71
C ASP A 118 -11.57 20.87 14.14
N ALA A 119 -12.24 20.22 15.10
CA ALA A 119 -12.10 20.54 16.52
C ALA A 119 -10.69 20.22 17.03
N PHE A 120 -10.10 19.11 16.61
CA PHE A 120 -8.71 18.78 16.91
C PHE A 120 -7.74 19.83 16.34
N PHE A 121 -7.95 20.22 15.08
CA PHE A 121 -7.12 21.23 14.43
C PHE A 121 -7.23 22.60 15.12
N ALA A 122 -8.44 23.00 15.53
CA ALA A 122 -8.67 24.22 16.29
C ALA A 122 -7.96 24.19 17.66
N VAL A 123 -7.95 23.05 18.36
CA VAL A 123 -7.23 22.90 19.63
C VAL A 123 -5.72 23.07 19.42
N ILE A 124 -5.13 22.37 18.45
CA ILE A 124 -3.69 22.46 18.19
C ILE A 124 -3.27 23.88 17.78
N SER A 125 -4.05 24.51 16.91
CA SER A 125 -3.76 25.87 16.42
C SER A 125 -4.06 26.98 17.44
N SER A 126 -4.82 26.68 18.51
CA SER A 126 -5.05 27.59 19.63
C SER A 126 -3.91 27.60 20.67
N VAL A 127 -3.07 26.56 20.68
CA VAL A 127 -1.87 26.52 21.53
C VAL A 127 -0.77 27.35 20.86
N LYS A 128 -0.76 28.65 21.15
CA LYS A 128 0.40 29.52 20.88
C LYS A 128 1.59 29.01 21.70
N ILE A 129 2.62 28.50 21.04
CA ILE A 129 3.99 28.43 21.59
C ILE A 129 4.65 29.79 21.37
#